data_AF-A0A528HYC3-F1
#
_entry.id   AF-A0A528HYC3-F1
#
_cell.length_a   1.000
_cell.length_b   1.000
_cell.length_c   1.000
_cell.angle_alpha   90.00
_cell.angle_beta   90.00
_cell.angle_gamma   90.00
#
_symmetry.space_group_name_H-M   'P 1'
#
loop_
_entity.id
_entity.type
_entity.pdbx_description
1 polymer ?
#
loop_
_entity_poly.entity_id
_entity_poly.type
_entity_poly.pdbx_seq_one_letter_code
_entity_poly.pdbx_strand_id
1 'polypeptide(L)'
;VPFFFVYGVLYGSSTDSRWHECGHGTAFRTQWMNDAIYQIACFMIMRNPVTWRWSHTRHHTDTIIVGRDPEIAVMRPPDLLRVVLNFFGIVDAWHAMSDMVRNAAGNISPGEKTFIPEQEQPKAIRIARIWTAIYAATIALALYSGSFLSLMLVGLPRLYGAWHHVMTGLLQHGGLAENVIDHRLNSRTVYMNPISRFIYWNMNYHVEHHMFPMVPY
;
A
#
# COMPACT_ATOMS: atom_id res chain seq x y z
N VAL A 1 18.57 -5.99 17.45
CA VAL A 1 17.12 -6.34 17.47
C VAL A 1 16.22 -5.11 17.52
N PRO A 2 16.39 -4.11 18.43
CA PRO A 2 15.52 -2.92 18.46
C PRO A 2 15.57 -2.06 17.19
N PHE A 3 16.76 -1.92 16.57
CA PHE A 3 16.94 -1.16 15.33
C PHE A 3 16.02 -1.66 14.20
N PHE A 4 16.05 -2.97 13.91
CA PHE A 4 15.24 -3.52 12.82
C PHE A 4 13.76 -3.40 13.10
N PHE A 5 13.30 -3.54 14.35
CA PHE A 5 11.89 -3.28 14.66
C PHE A 5 11.46 -1.85 14.29
N VAL A 6 12.22 -0.84 14.73
CA VAL A 6 11.92 0.57 14.40
C VAL A 6 12.03 0.81 12.90
N TYR A 7 13.09 0.31 12.27
CA TYR A 7 13.30 0.42 10.84
C TYR A 7 12.15 -0.19 10.04
N GLY A 8 11.66 -1.36 10.43
CA GLY A 8 10.50 -2.01 9.82
C GLY A 8 9.24 -1.20 9.94
N VAL A 9 8.94 -0.66 11.12
CA VAL A 9 7.75 0.19 11.31
C VAL A 9 7.82 1.42 10.42
N LEU A 10 8.98 2.07 10.35
CA LEU A 10 9.17 3.22 9.46
C LEU A 10 9.12 2.81 7.98
N TYR A 11 9.66 1.64 7.64
CA TYR A 11 9.74 1.18 6.26
C TYR A 11 8.41 0.64 5.70
N GLY A 12 7.70 -0.15 6.50
CA GLY A 12 6.50 -0.87 6.09
C GLY A 12 5.21 -0.18 6.51
N SER A 13 5.12 0.34 7.73
CA SER A 13 3.89 0.95 8.22
C SER A 13 3.79 2.44 7.91
N SER A 14 4.87 3.20 8.17
CA SER A 14 4.80 4.65 7.99
C SER A 14 4.64 5.05 6.53
N THR A 15 5.19 4.26 5.62
CA THR A 15 5.11 4.48 4.17
C THR A 15 3.73 4.23 3.60
N ASP A 16 2.83 3.53 4.30
CA ASP A 16 1.45 3.34 3.85
C ASP A 16 0.69 4.67 3.75
N SER A 17 0.71 5.51 4.78
CA SER A 17 0.10 6.83 4.64
C SER A 17 0.87 7.74 3.67
N ARG A 18 2.17 7.51 3.46
CA ARG A 18 2.98 8.37 2.59
C ARG A 18 2.70 8.16 1.11
N TRP A 19 2.58 6.92 0.63
CA TRP A 19 2.17 6.70 -0.76
C TRP A 19 0.74 7.19 -0.97
N HIS A 20 -0.14 7.06 0.02
CA HIS A 20 -1.53 7.48 -0.05
C HIS A 20 -1.65 9.00 -0.27
N GLU A 21 -1.14 9.78 0.69
CA GLU A 21 -1.24 11.24 0.67
C GLU A 21 -0.43 11.87 -0.48
N CYS A 22 0.77 11.36 -0.74
CA CYS A 22 1.57 11.84 -1.88
C CYS A 22 0.96 11.39 -3.23
N GLY A 23 0.17 10.31 -3.24
CA GLY A 23 -0.58 9.85 -4.40
C GLY A 23 -1.69 10.81 -4.81
N HIS A 24 -2.30 11.49 -3.83
CA HIS A 24 -3.24 12.59 -4.04
C HIS A 24 -2.57 13.91 -4.46
N GLY A 25 -1.26 14.05 -4.24
CA GLY A 25 -0.51 15.26 -4.58
C GLY A 25 -0.77 16.44 -3.65
N THR A 26 -1.32 16.18 -2.45
CA THR A 26 -1.75 17.18 -1.46
C THR A 26 -0.76 17.35 -0.32
N ALA A 27 0.12 16.37 -0.08
CA ALA A 27 1.04 16.38 1.07
C ALA A 27 2.09 17.50 1.01
N PHE A 28 2.55 17.86 -0.20
CA PHE A 28 3.49 18.96 -0.42
C PHE A 28 2.94 19.97 -1.42
N ARG A 29 3.18 21.27 -1.16
CA ARG A 29 2.93 22.34 -2.14
C ARG A 29 3.76 22.16 -3.41
N THR A 30 4.98 21.64 -3.27
CA THR A 30 5.94 21.44 -4.37
C THR A 30 5.75 20.04 -4.95
N GLN A 31 5.20 19.96 -6.16
CA GLN A 31 4.68 18.69 -6.69
C GLN A 31 5.72 17.57 -6.87
N TRP A 32 6.96 17.91 -7.26
CA TRP A 32 8.00 16.88 -7.40
C TRP A 32 8.31 16.15 -6.08
N MET A 33 8.07 16.79 -4.92
CA MET A 33 8.28 16.16 -3.61
C MET A 33 7.22 15.08 -3.35
N ASN A 34 5.96 15.32 -3.73
CA ASN A 34 4.91 14.29 -3.70
C ASN A 34 5.33 13.11 -4.59
N ASP A 35 5.73 13.37 -5.84
CA ASP A 35 6.11 12.31 -6.76
C ASP A 35 7.31 11.48 -6.26
N ALA A 36 8.34 12.14 -5.70
CA ALA A 36 9.50 11.46 -5.17
C ALA A 36 9.15 10.55 -3.99
N ILE A 37 8.40 11.07 -3.01
CA ILE A 37 8.00 10.29 -1.82
C ILE A 37 7.01 9.20 -2.19
N TYR A 38 6.09 9.47 -3.13
CA TYR A 38 5.16 8.48 -3.66
C TYR A 38 5.89 7.26 -4.22
N GLN A 39 6.87 7.47 -5.10
CA GLN A 39 7.64 6.38 -5.71
C GLN A 39 8.40 5.55 -4.66
N ILE A 40 9.05 6.22 -3.70
CA ILE A 40 9.80 5.57 -2.63
C ILE A 40 8.87 4.75 -1.73
N ALA A 41 7.78 5.36 -1.26
CA ALA A 41 6.82 4.71 -0.38
C ALA A 41 6.18 3.49 -1.08
N CYS A 42 5.74 3.65 -2.32
CA CYS A 42 5.24 2.57 -3.17
C CYS A 42 6.23 1.40 -3.26
N PHE A 43 7.51 1.66 -3.55
CA PHE A 43 8.53 0.61 -3.64
C PHE A 43 8.72 -0.11 -2.31
N MET A 44 8.88 0.66 -1.22
CA MET A 44 9.09 0.12 0.12
C MET A 44 7.96 -0.82 0.51
N ILE A 45 6.73 -0.53 0.07
CA ILE A 45 5.59 -1.37 0.41
C ILE A 45 5.07 -2.20 -0.75
N MET A 46 5.87 -2.46 -1.79
CA MET A 46 5.53 -3.36 -2.90
C MET A 46 4.24 -2.97 -3.65
N ARG A 47 3.89 -1.69 -3.69
CA ARG A 47 2.70 -1.17 -4.37
C ARG A 47 3.08 -0.52 -5.68
N ASN A 48 2.92 -1.20 -6.82
CA ASN A 48 3.28 -0.62 -8.12
C ASN A 48 2.62 0.78 -8.28
N PRO A 49 3.39 1.87 -8.39
CA PRO A 49 2.91 3.24 -8.29
C PRO A 49 1.92 3.62 -9.39
N VAL A 50 1.95 2.93 -10.54
CA VAL A 50 0.96 3.14 -11.60
C VAL A 50 -0.33 2.42 -11.24
N THR A 51 -0.26 1.13 -10.94
CA THR A 51 -1.41 0.30 -10.54
C THR A 51 -2.14 0.91 -9.35
N TRP A 52 -1.40 1.29 -8.31
CA TRP A 52 -1.97 1.80 -7.06
C TRP A 52 -2.56 3.19 -7.19
N ARG A 53 -2.04 4.05 -8.07
CA ARG A 53 -2.68 5.35 -8.34
C ARG A 53 -4.09 5.16 -8.88
N TRP A 54 -4.26 4.24 -9.84
CA TRP A 54 -5.56 3.98 -10.46
C TRP A 54 -6.49 3.13 -9.59
N SER A 55 -5.94 2.15 -8.88
CA SER A 55 -6.64 1.39 -7.84
C SER A 55 -7.22 2.32 -6.79
N HIS A 56 -6.42 3.26 -6.31
CA HIS A 56 -6.80 4.13 -5.21
C HIS A 56 -7.82 5.19 -5.63
N THR A 57 -7.68 5.76 -6.82
CA THR A 57 -8.74 6.60 -7.41
C THR A 57 -10.07 5.85 -7.48
N ARG A 58 -10.04 4.56 -7.85
CA ARG A 58 -11.25 3.73 -7.86
C ARG A 58 -11.77 3.45 -6.45
N HIS A 59 -10.88 3.17 -5.49
CA HIS A 59 -11.25 2.97 -4.09
C HIS A 59 -12.00 4.18 -3.52
N HIS A 60 -11.57 5.41 -3.80
CA HIS A 60 -12.29 6.63 -3.39
C HIS A 60 -13.65 6.80 -4.07
N THR A 61 -13.81 6.28 -5.27
CA THR A 61 -15.09 6.38 -6.02
C THR A 61 -16.08 5.30 -5.59
N ASP A 62 -15.57 4.08 -5.36
CA ASP A 62 -16.33 2.86 -5.15
C ASP A 62 -15.98 2.22 -3.78
N THR A 63 -15.76 3.01 -2.73
CA THR A 63 -15.25 2.51 -1.43
C THR A 63 -16.11 1.36 -0.87
N ILE A 64 -15.50 0.19 -0.67
CA ILE A 64 -16.16 -1.04 -0.21
C ILE A 64 -17.38 -1.42 -1.08
N ILE A 65 -17.35 -1.12 -2.38
CA ILE A 65 -18.30 -1.70 -3.34
C ILE A 65 -17.72 -3.04 -3.83
N VAL A 66 -18.35 -4.13 -3.43
CA VAL A 66 -17.86 -5.50 -3.66
C VAL A 66 -17.72 -5.78 -5.16
N GLY A 67 -16.57 -6.31 -5.56
CA GLY A 67 -16.25 -6.59 -6.96
C GLY A 67 -15.85 -5.36 -7.78
N ARG A 68 -15.93 -4.15 -7.21
CA ARG A 68 -15.43 -2.92 -7.83
C ARG A 68 -14.19 -2.38 -7.14
N ASP A 69 -14.21 -2.32 -5.82
CA ASP A 69 -13.08 -1.82 -5.04
C ASP A 69 -11.95 -2.87 -4.95
N PRO A 70 -10.77 -2.61 -5.55
CA PRO A 70 -9.64 -3.52 -5.43
C PRO A 70 -8.95 -3.45 -4.05
N GLU A 71 -9.28 -2.47 -3.20
CA GLU A 71 -8.58 -2.19 -1.94
C GLU A 71 -9.34 -2.69 -0.69
N ILE A 72 -10.39 -3.50 -0.85
CA ILE A 72 -11.11 -4.09 0.30
C ILE A 72 -10.17 -5.02 1.08
N ALA A 73 -9.72 -4.55 2.25
CA ALA A 73 -8.77 -5.28 3.10
C ALA A 73 -9.37 -6.56 3.71
N VAL A 74 -10.66 -6.53 4.06
CA VAL A 74 -11.36 -7.66 4.68
C VAL A 74 -12.77 -7.76 4.09
N MET A 75 -12.97 -8.80 3.28
CA MET A 75 -14.29 -9.19 2.78
C MET A 75 -15.17 -9.74 3.90
N ARG A 76 -16.49 -9.63 3.75
CA ARG A 76 -17.46 -10.32 4.62
C ARG A 76 -17.97 -11.62 3.98
N PRO A 77 -18.05 -12.73 4.74
CA PRO A 77 -17.61 -12.90 6.12
C PRO A 77 -16.07 -12.88 6.26
N PRO A 78 -15.52 -12.42 7.39
CA PRO A 78 -14.09 -12.23 7.56
C PRO A 78 -13.32 -13.56 7.61
N ASP A 79 -12.26 -13.66 6.82
CA ASP A 79 -11.24 -14.71 6.93
C ASP A 79 -10.20 -14.29 7.99
N LEU A 80 -10.39 -14.77 9.23
CA LEU A 80 -9.54 -14.41 10.36
C LEU A 80 -8.09 -14.90 10.20
N LEU A 81 -7.87 -16.04 9.54
CA LEU A 81 -6.53 -16.54 9.29
C LEU A 81 -5.80 -15.60 8.33
N ARG A 82 -6.47 -15.17 7.25
CA ARG A 82 -5.93 -14.18 6.32
C ARG A 82 -5.62 -12.86 7.02
N VAL A 83 -6.48 -12.39 7.93
CA VAL A 83 -6.22 -11.17 8.72
C VAL A 83 -4.95 -11.31 9.55
N VAL A 84 -4.75 -12.44 10.24
CA VAL A 84 -3.52 -12.69 11.02
C VAL A 84 -2.29 -12.76 10.13
N LEU A 85 -2.36 -13.42 8.98
CA LEU A 85 -1.24 -13.46 8.03
C LEU A 85 -0.92 -12.08 7.44
N ASN A 86 -1.94 -11.28 7.19
CA ASN A 86 -1.78 -9.90 6.71
C ASN A 86 -1.20 -8.98 7.78
N PHE A 87 -1.42 -9.24 9.06
CA PHE A 87 -0.73 -8.50 10.13
C PHE A 87 0.81 -8.59 10.01
N PHE A 88 1.34 -9.68 9.46
CA PHE A 88 2.75 -9.87 9.12
C PHE A 88 3.08 -9.57 7.65
N GLY A 89 2.13 -9.02 6.90
CA GLY A 89 2.27 -8.65 5.49
C GLY A 89 2.43 -9.83 4.53
N ILE A 90 2.21 -11.07 4.97
CA ILE A 90 2.58 -12.28 4.21
C ILE A 90 1.74 -12.42 2.93
N VAL A 91 0.41 -12.38 3.06
CA VAL A 91 -0.50 -12.61 1.92
C VAL A 91 -0.44 -11.43 0.95
N ASP A 92 -0.48 -10.19 1.45
CA ASP A 92 -0.38 -9.01 0.59
C ASP A 92 0.98 -8.92 -0.14
N ALA A 93 2.10 -9.24 0.52
CA ALA A 93 3.40 -9.26 -0.14
C ALA A 93 3.49 -10.38 -1.18
N TRP A 94 2.92 -11.56 -0.90
CA TRP A 94 2.86 -12.64 -1.88
C TRP A 94 2.11 -12.22 -3.15
N HIS A 95 0.93 -11.61 -3.01
CA HIS A 95 0.16 -11.10 -4.14
C HIS A 95 0.93 -10.01 -4.88
N ALA A 96 1.48 -9.03 -4.17
CA ALA A 96 2.25 -7.95 -4.76
C ALA A 96 3.47 -8.45 -5.57
N MET A 97 4.21 -9.42 -5.04
CA MET A 97 5.37 -10.01 -5.74
C MET A 97 4.93 -10.85 -6.95
N SER A 98 3.83 -11.60 -6.82
CA SER A 98 3.26 -12.37 -7.92
C SER A 98 2.78 -11.46 -9.07
N ASP A 99 2.08 -10.37 -8.73
CA ASP A 99 1.64 -9.36 -9.68
C ASP A 99 2.83 -8.62 -10.30
N MET A 100 3.86 -8.30 -9.52
CA MET A 100 5.08 -7.70 -10.04
C MET A 100 5.75 -8.58 -11.10
N VAL A 101 5.94 -9.87 -10.84
CA VAL A 101 6.57 -10.79 -11.80
C VAL A 101 5.69 -10.95 -13.05
N ARG A 102 4.37 -11.11 -12.86
CA ARG A 102 3.40 -11.19 -13.96
C ARG A 102 3.40 -9.93 -14.83
N ASN A 103 3.38 -8.75 -14.21
CA ASN A 103 3.44 -7.46 -14.90
C ASN A 103 4.81 -7.26 -15.58
N ALA A 104 5.91 -7.71 -14.98
CA ALA A 104 7.24 -7.63 -15.58
C ALA A 104 7.36 -8.47 -16.87
N ALA A 105 6.66 -9.61 -16.91
CA ALA A 105 6.47 -10.43 -18.11
C ALA A 105 5.59 -9.78 -19.19
N GLY A 106 5.01 -8.60 -18.91
CA GLY A 106 4.17 -7.85 -19.83
C GLY A 106 2.69 -8.20 -19.77
N ASN A 107 2.26 -8.99 -18.78
CA ASN A 107 0.88 -9.44 -18.66
C ASN A 107 0.13 -8.65 -17.57
N ILE A 108 -0.68 -7.66 -17.97
CA ILE A 108 -1.64 -7.00 -17.06
C ILE A 108 -2.91 -7.84 -16.96
N SER A 109 -3.36 -8.11 -15.73
CA SER A 109 -4.49 -9.01 -15.46
C SER A 109 -5.80 -8.41 -15.92
N PRO A 110 -6.84 -9.22 -16.18
CA PRO A 110 -8.19 -8.70 -16.44
C PRO A 110 -8.66 -7.74 -15.34
N GLY A 111 -8.39 -8.05 -14.07
CA GLY A 111 -8.74 -7.21 -12.93
C GLY A 111 -8.07 -5.84 -12.97
N GLU A 112 -6.74 -5.79 -13.16
CA GLU A 112 -6.01 -4.53 -13.30
C GLU A 112 -6.47 -3.71 -14.51
N LYS A 113 -6.77 -4.36 -15.64
CA LYS A 113 -7.30 -3.68 -16.84
C LYS A 113 -8.64 -2.97 -16.60
N THR A 114 -9.39 -3.37 -15.56
CA THR A 114 -10.66 -2.69 -15.23
C THR A 114 -10.46 -1.30 -14.64
N PHE A 115 -9.27 -0.97 -14.13
CA PHE A 115 -9.00 0.34 -13.52
C PHE A 115 -7.73 1.03 -14.05
N ILE A 116 -6.77 0.30 -14.64
CA ILE A 116 -5.59 0.90 -15.29
C ILE A 116 -5.91 1.22 -16.76
N PRO A 117 -5.94 2.51 -17.17
CA PRO A 117 -6.11 2.90 -18.56
C PRO A 117 -5.06 2.25 -19.48
N GLU A 118 -5.45 1.90 -20.70
CA GLU A 118 -4.58 1.20 -21.65
C GLU A 118 -3.26 1.95 -21.90
N GLN A 119 -3.30 3.28 -22.02
CA GLN A 119 -2.09 4.09 -22.20
C GLN A 119 -1.13 4.09 -21.00
N GLU A 120 -1.61 3.72 -19.80
CA GLU A 120 -0.80 3.68 -18.57
C GLU A 120 -0.21 2.29 -18.30
N GLN A 121 -0.78 1.23 -18.88
CA GLN A 121 -0.32 -0.16 -18.69
C GLN A 121 1.17 -0.37 -19.04
N PRO A 122 1.74 0.20 -20.12
CA PRO A 122 3.16 0.10 -20.40
C PRO A 122 4.06 0.67 -19.30
N LYS A 123 3.59 1.71 -18.57
CA LYS A 123 4.33 2.27 -17.43
C LYS A 123 4.32 1.32 -16.25
N ALA A 124 3.19 0.69 -15.94
CA ALA A 124 3.09 -0.32 -14.89
C ALA A 124 4.05 -1.50 -15.14
N ILE A 125 4.13 -1.98 -16.39
CA ILE A 125 5.07 -3.03 -16.83
C ILE A 125 6.53 -2.58 -16.65
N ARG A 126 6.86 -1.35 -17.08
CA ARG A 126 8.23 -0.81 -16.95
C ARG A 126 8.67 -0.77 -15.48
N ILE A 127 7.82 -0.26 -14.59
CA ILE A 127 8.12 -0.22 -13.16
C ILE A 127 8.30 -1.63 -12.60
N ALA A 128 7.43 -2.57 -12.96
CA ALA A 128 7.54 -3.96 -12.53
C ALA A 128 8.87 -4.63 -12.95
N ARG A 129 9.38 -4.32 -14.14
CA ARG A 129 10.70 -4.78 -14.61
C ARG A 129 11.85 -4.18 -13.80
N ILE A 130 11.79 -2.86 -13.54
CA ILE A 130 12.80 -2.18 -12.72
C ILE A 130 12.84 -2.77 -11.32
N TRP A 131 11.68 -2.94 -10.68
CA TRP A 131 11.60 -3.51 -9.34
C TRP A 131 12.03 -4.96 -9.28
N THR A 132 11.65 -5.78 -10.27
CA THR A 132 12.16 -7.16 -10.40
C THR A 132 13.69 -7.17 -10.45
N ALA A 133 14.32 -6.26 -11.20
CA ALA A 133 15.76 -6.14 -11.25
C ALA A 133 16.38 -5.72 -9.90
N ILE A 134 15.76 -4.76 -9.18
CA ILE A 134 16.20 -4.34 -7.84
C ILE A 134 16.11 -5.50 -6.84
N TYR A 135 15.01 -6.24 -6.81
CA TYR A 135 14.86 -7.40 -5.94
C TYR A 135 15.84 -8.52 -6.29
N ALA A 136 16.03 -8.81 -7.59
CA ALA A 136 17.04 -9.77 -8.04
C ALA A 136 18.46 -9.37 -7.61
N ALA A 137 18.83 -8.10 -7.74
CA ALA A 137 20.12 -7.58 -7.29
C ALA A 137 20.26 -7.67 -5.75
N THR A 138 19.19 -7.38 -5.00
CA THR A 138 19.18 -7.48 -3.53
C THR A 138 19.41 -8.92 -3.07
N ILE A 139 18.75 -9.88 -3.71
CA ILE A 139 18.90 -11.32 -3.45
C ILE A 139 20.31 -11.78 -3.85
N ALA A 140 20.79 -11.40 -5.03
CA ALA A 140 22.13 -11.74 -5.49
C ALA A 140 23.21 -11.21 -4.53
N LEU A 141 23.05 -10.00 -4.01
CA LEU A 141 23.94 -9.43 -3.00
C LEU A 141 23.91 -10.22 -1.69
N ALA A 142 22.75 -10.69 -1.26
CA ALA A 142 22.63 -11.52 -0.06
C ALA A 142 23.39 -12.84 -0.23
N LEU A 143 23.23 -13.50 -1.38
CA LEU A 143 23.89 -14.75 -1.70
C LEU A 143 25.41 -14.56 -1.84
N TYR A 144 25.83 -13.53 -2.57
CA TYR A 144 27.25 -13.21 -2.79
C TYR A 144 27.99 -12.91 -1.48
N SER A 145 27.36 -12.15 -0.59
CA SER A 145 27.96 -11.79 0.70
C SER A 145 27.78 -12.85 1.78
N GLY A 146 26.98 -13.90 1.53
CA GLY A 146 26.60 -14.88 2.56
C GLY A 146 25.83 -14.27 3.73
N SER A 147 25.16 -13.13 3.52
CA SER A 147 24.53 -12.34 4.57
C SER A 147 23.12 -11.89 4.19
N PHE A 148 22.18 -12.01 5.11
CA PHE A 148 20.80 -11.54 4.93
C PHE A 148 20.65 -10.02 5.03
N LEU A 149 21.73 -9.26 5.26
CA LEU A 149 21.65 -7.83 5.54
C LEU A 149 20.95 -7.03 4.43
N SER A 150 21.23 -7.31 3.16
CA SER A 150 20.56 -6.61 2.04
C SER A 150 19.05 -6.85 2.06
N LEU A 151 18.60 -8.08 2.38
CA LEU A 151 17.19 -8.43 2.52
C LEU A 151 16.56 -7.80 3.76
N MET A 152 17.31 -7.68 4.85
CA MET A 152 16.88 -6.99 6.08
C MET A 152 16.72 -5.47 5.89
N LEU A 153 17.29 -4.91 4.82
CA LEU A 153 17.17 -3.51 4.45
C LEU A 153 16.17 -3.29 3.29
N VAL A 154 15.98 -4.27 2.40
CA VAL A 154 15.10 -4.14 1.24
C VAL A 154 14.21 -5.38 1.12
N GLY A 155 12.89 -5.16 1.08
CA GLY A 155 11.89 -6.22 0.95
C GLY A 155 11.39 -6.76 2.29
N LEU A 156 12.23 -7.41 3.11
CA LEU A 156 11.78 -7.97 4.40
C LEU A 156 11.18 -6.95 5.38
N PRO A 157 11.63 -5.68 5.44
CA PRO A 157 11.01 -4.71 6.35
C PRO A 157 9.54 -4.42 6.05
N ARG A 158 9.05 -4.67 4.82
CA ARG A 158 7.61 -4.64 4.52
C ARG A 158 6.85 -5.70 5.33
N LEU A 159 7.44 -6.86 5.60
CA LEU A 159 6.79 -7.95 6.33
C LEU A 159 6.76 -7.68 7.84
N TYR A 160 7.93 -7.61 8.46
CA TYR A 160 8.03 -7.44 9.92
C TYR A 160 7.60 -6.04 10.38
N GLY A 161 7.47 -5.10 9.44
CA GLY A 161 6.97 -3.75 9.65
C GLY A 161 5.53 -3.50 9.22
N ALA A 162 4.77 -4.51 8.79
CA ALA A 162 3.42 -4.31 8.23
C ALA A 162 2.33 -3.98 9.28
N TRP A 163 2.52 -4.46 10.50
CA TRP A 163 1.44 -4.59 11.47
C TRP A 163 0.65 -3.30 11.74
N HIS A 164 1.31 -2.14 11.77
CA HIS A 164 0.65 -0.89 12.13
C HIS A 164 -0.23 -0.36 10.99
N HIS A 165 0.20 -0.42 9.71
CA HIS A 165 -0.67 -0.02 8.60
C HIS A 165 -1.85 -0.99 8.38
N VAL A 166 -1.63 -2.29 8.64
CA VAL A 166 -2.71 -3.29 8.58
C VAL A 166 -3.74 -2.99 9.67
N MET A 167 -3.28 -2.71 10.88
CA MET A 167 -4.13 -2.31 11.99
C MET A 167 -4.93 -1.05 11.64
N THR A 168 -4.30 -0.01 11.07
CA THR A 168 -5.03 1.22 10.72
C THR A 168 -6.05 1.00 9.61
N GLY A 169 -5.74 0.22 8.57
CA GLY A 169 -6.72 -0.13 7.53
C GLY A 169 -7.93 -0.90 8.09
N LEU A 170 -7.70 -1.87 8.98
CA LEU A 170 -8.76 -2.58 9.71
C LEU A 170 -9.58 -1.61 10.57
N LEU A 171 -8.90 -0.70 11.25
CA LEU A 171 -9.53 0.32 12.09
C LEU A 171 -10.30 1.35 11.29
N GLN A 172 -10.07 1.54 10.00
CA GLN A 172 -10.76 2.53 9.18
C GLN A 172 -11.95 1.97 8.39
N HIS A 173 -11.85 0.72 7.92
CA HIS A 173 -12.86 0.12 7.04
C HIS A 173 -13.43 -1.19 7.58
N GLY A 174 -12.68 -1.91 8.42
CA GLY A 174 -13.04 -3.22 8.91
C GLY A 174 -14.38 -3.19 9.66
N GLY A 175 -15.33 -4.01 9.21
CA GLY A 175 -16.65 -4.11 9.82
C GLY A 175 -17.60 -2.95 9.50
N LEU A 176 -17.31 -2.11 8.49
CA LEU A 176 -18.22 -1.06 7.99
C LEU A 176 -19.01 -1.48 6.74
N ALA A 177 -20.10 -0.77 6.44
CA ALA A 177 -21.09 -1.19 5.47
C ALA A 177 -20.48 -1.37 4.06
N GLU A 178 -20.80 -2.49 3.42
CA GLU A 178 -20.42 -2.78 2.03
C GLU A 178 -21.54 -2.31 1.10
N ASN A 179 -21.21 -1.99 -0.16
CA ASN A 179 -22.16 -1.63 -1.20
C ASN A 179 -23.00 -0.37 -0.90
N VAL A 180 -22.41 0.59 -0.17
CA VAL A 180 -22.99 1.92 0.08
C VAL A 180 -22.01 3.00 -0.34
N ILE A 181 -22.51 4.02 -1.03
CA ILE A 181 -21.69 5.15 -1.53
C ILE A 181 -21.45 6.23 -0.47
N ASP A 182 -22.18 6.21 0.64
CA ASP A 182 -21.99 7.17 1.72
C ASP A 182 -20.74 6.80 2.53
N HIS A 183 -19.68 7.59 2.38
CA HIS A 183 -18.41 7.35 3.06
C HIS A 183 -18.53 7.28 4.59
N ARG A 184 -19.54 7.93 5.19
CA ARG A 184 -19.77 7.89 6.64
C ARG A 184 -20.21 6.53 7.15
N LEU A 185 -20.67 5.65 6.24
CA LEU A 185 -21.12 4.30 6.55
C LEU A 185 -20.06 3.23 6.23
N ASN A 186 -19.11 3.54 5.34
CA ASN A 186 -18.09 2.60 4.84
C ASN A 186 -16.65 2.95 5.28
N SER A 187 -16.44 4.10 5.90
CA SER A 187 -15.15 4.54 6.45
C SER A 187 -15.34 5.19 7.84
N ARG A 188 -14.30 5.21 8.67
CA ARG A 188 -14.34 5.87 9.98
C ARG A 188 -13.01 6.50 10.37
N THR A 189 -13.12 7.59 11.10
CA THR A 189 -12.01 8.23 11.80
C THR A 189 -11.78 7.59 13.15
N VAL A 190 -10.50 7.41 13.49
CA VAL A 190 -10.08 6.79 14.75
C VAL A 190 -9.09 7.71 15.45
N TYR A 191 -9.39 8.10 16.69
CA TYR A 191 -8.45 8.88 17.49
C TYR A 191 -7.30 8.00 17.96
N MET A 192 -6.09 8.44 17.66
CA MET A 192 -4.86 7.70 17.93
C MET A 192 -3.92 8.51 18.85
N ASN A 193 -3.09 7.80 19.61
CA ASN A 193 -2.03 8.40 20.39
C ASN A 193 -0.98 9.12 19.49
N PRO A 194 -0.15 10.04 20.03
CA PRO A 194 0.79 10.82 19.24
C PRO A 194 1.78 9.99 18.40
N ILE A 195 2.22 8.83 18.89
CA ILE A 195 3.17 7.97 18.18
C ILE A 195 2.51 7.37 16.95
N SER A 196 1.31 6.81 17.10
CA SER A 196 0.55 6.25 15.98
C SER A 196 0.17 7.31 14.95
N ARG A 197 -0.20 8.53 15.40
CA ARG A 197 -0.45 9.67 14.50
C ARG A 197 0.79 10.08 13.72
N PHE A 198 1.97 10.05 14.35
CA PHE A 198 3.24 10.32 13.67
C PHE A 198 3.57 9.26 12.61
N ILE A 199 3.46 7.97 12.97
CA ILE A 199 3.71 6.87 12.03
C ILE A 199 2.76 6.98 10.85
N TYR A 200 1.47 7.15 11.14
CA TYR A 200 0.40 7.16 10.16
C TYR A 200 0.13 8.51 9.50
N TRP A 201 0.97 9.50 9.81
CA TRP A 201 0.92 10.82 9.19
C TRP A 201 -0.47 11.48 9.24
N ASN A 202 -1.13 11.40 10.41
CA ASN A 202 -2.50 11.91 10.66
C ASN A 202 -3.61 11.41 9.71
N MET A 203 -3.36 10.41 8.86
CA MET A 203 -4.38 9.80 7.99
C MET A 203 -5.44 9.01 8.80
N ASN A 204 -5.38 9.06 10.13
CA ASN A 204 -6.42 8.56 11.02
C ASN A 204 -7.75 9.34 10.92
N TYR A 205 -7.74 10.54 10.33
CA TYR A 205 -8.94 11.31 9.91
C TYR A 205 -9.46 10.82 8.55
N HIS A 206 -9.88 9.55 8.52
CA HIS A 206 -10.11 8.83 7.27
C HIS A 206 -11.47 9.09 6.63
N VAL A 207 -12.52 9.28 7.43
CA VAL A 207 -13.85 9.58 6.86
C VAL A 207 -13.84 10.96 6.21
N GLU A 208 -13.17 11.93 6.84
CA GLU A 208 -12.97 13.25 6.27
C GLU A 208 -12.16 13.18 4.98
N HIS A 209 -11.09 12.37 4.97
CA HIS A 209 -10.29 12.12 3.78
C HIS A 209 -11.12 11.54 2.63
N HIS A 210 -11.92 10.50 2.87
CA HIS A 210 -12.80 9.93 1.84
C HIS A 210 -13.84 10.92 1.32
N MET A 211 -14.38 11.78 2.18
CA MET A 211 -15.31 12.82 1.76
C MET A 211 -14.62 13.96 0.99
N PHE A 212 -13.35 14.24 1.28
CA PHE A 212 -12.60 15.38 0.74
C PHE A 212 -11.13 15.03 0.44
N PRO A 213 -10.84 14.12 -0.50
CA PRO A 213 -9.48 13.57 -0.69
C PRO A 213 -8.46 14.58 -1.23
N MET A 214 -8.93 15.75 -1.67
CA MET A 214 -8.08 16.85 -2.14
C MET A 214 -7.75 17.88 -1.05
N VAL A 215 -8.28 17.71 0.16
CA VAL A 215 -8.00 18.59 1.30
C VAL A 215 -6.88 17.94 2.12
N PRO A 216 -5.70 18.58 2.24
CA PRO A 216 -4.68 18.10 3.17
C PRO A 216 -5.21 18.23 4.61
N TYR A 217 -4.92 17.23 5.46
CA TYR A 217 -5.30 17.23 6.88
C TYR A 217 -4.59 18.30 7.71
#